data_AF-A0A7C3DGJ2-F1
#
_entry.id   AF-A0A7C3DGJ2-F1
#
_cell.length_a   1.000
_cell.length_b   1.000
_cell.length_c   1.000
_cell.angle_alpha   90.00
_cell.angle_beta   90.00
_cell.angle_gamma   90.00
#
_symmetry.space_group_name_H-M   'P 1'
#
loop_
_entity.id
_entity.type
_entity.pdbx_description
1 polymer ?
#
loop_
_entity_poly.entity_id
_entity_poly.type
_entity_poly.pdbx_seq_one_letter_code
_entity_poly.pdbx_strand_id
1 'polypeptide(L)'
;RLQTDYIDLYQVHGWDDSTDLDEMLSTLDQLVRDGKVRYLGASNFSGWQLQKSIDRARELHLEPFVSLQPQYNLLCRSTEWELIPVCEREGLGVLPWSPLRGGWLSGKYRRGMSGPPEGTRVAVASEMGWREAWENYNDEHTWQIIDALFEVAEEIGRTPAQVAINWLLQKPAVTAPIIGVRNLAQLNDNLGAAEFALTAEQVEKLDRASQIPLPYPYEAIERAQEMRRNYR
;
A
#
# COMPACT_ATOMS: atom_id res chain seq x y z
N ARG A 1 -0.23 -14.14 -24.20
CA ARG A 1 -0.80 -13.87 -22.85
C ARG A 1 -1.51 -12.52 -22.81
N LEU A 2 -0.86 -11.39 -23.07
CA LEU A 2 -1.54 -10.07 -23.12
C LEU A 2 -1.93 -9.58 -24.53
N GLN A 3 -1.49 -10.26 -25.60
CA GLN A 3 -1.83 -9.91 -27.00
C GLN A 3 -1.55 -8.43 -27.37
N THR A 4 -0.41 -7.92 -26.89
CA THR A 4 0.10 -6.56 -27.16
C THR A 4 1.60 -6.66 -27.45
N ASP A 5 2.12 -5.65 -28.14
CA ASP A 5 3.53 -5.53 -28.48
C ASP A 5 4.35 -4.82 -27.38
N TYR A 6 3.67 -4.16 -26.43
CA TYR A 6 4.31 -3.41 -25.36
C TYR A 6 3.55 -3.50 -24.03
N ILE A 7 4.24 -3.19 -22.94
CA ILE A 7 3.71 -3.06 -21.58
C ILE A 7 3.87 -1.59 -21.15
N ASP A 8 2.78 -0.95 -20.69
CA ASP A 8 2.84 0.42 -20.18
C ASP A 8 3.76 0.53 -18.96
N LEU A 9 3.54 -0.30 -17.93
CA LEU A 9 4.32 -0.31 -16.71
C LEU A 9 4.78 -1.74 -16.38
N TYR A 10 6.09 -1.96 -16.42
CA TYR A 10 6.70 -3.24 -16.04
C TYR A 10 7.39 -3.12 -14.69
N GLN A 11 6.97 -3.93 -13.72
CA GLN A 11 7.40 -3.79 -12.33
C GLN A 11 8.21 -4.99 -11.87
N VAL A 12 9.38 -4.72 -11.28
CA VAL A 12 10.17 -5.75 -10.59
C VAL A 12 9.40 -6.19 -9.36
N HIS A 13 9.00 -7.46 -9.30
CA HIS A 13 8.01 -7.94 -8.32
C HIS A 13 8.54 -7.92 -6.87
N GLY A 14 9.85 -8.10 -6.69
CA GLY A 14 10.53 -8.18 -5.42
C GLY A 14 12.03 -8.06 -5.61
N TRP A 15 12.74 -7.68 -4.55
CA TRP A 15 14.19 -7.66 -4.57
C TRP A 15 14.75 -9.08 -4.72
N ASP A 16 15.72 -9.23 -5.61
CA ASP A 16 16.50 -10.45 -5.78
C ASP A 16 17.96 -10.13 -5.42
N ASP A 17 18.48 -10.78 -4.39
CA ASP A 17 19.86 -10.60 -3.92
C ASP A 17 20.89 -11.39 -4.73
N SER A 18 20.43 -12.29 -5.61
CA SER A 18 21.30 -13.11 -6.45
C SER A 18 21.62 -12.50 -7.81
N THR A 19 20.80 -11.54 -8.26
CA THR A 19 21.01 -10.82 -9.52
C THR A 19 21.79 -9.52 -9.28
N ASP A 20 22.82 -9.26 -10.08
CA ASP A 20 23.56 -8.00 -9.99
C ASP A 20 22.65 -6.80 -10.34
N LEU A 21 22.77 -5.72 -9.57
CA LEU A 21 21.89 -4.55 -9.72
C LEU A 21 22.07 -3.88 -11.09
N ASP A 22 23.30 -3.77 -11.59
CA ASP A 22 23.58 -3.12 -12.87
C ASP A 22 23.09 -4.00 -14.03
N GLU A 23 23.22 -5.33 -13.90
CA GLU A 23 22.65 -6.29 -14.85
C GLU A 23 21.13 -6.14 -14.93
N MET A 24 20.44 -6.09 -13.79
CA MET A 24 18.98 -5.88 -13.75
C MET A 24 18.60 -4.54 -14.40
N LEU A 25 19.22 -3.44 -13.98
CA LEU A 25 18.88 -2.10 -14.47
C LEU A 25 19.16 -1.95 -15.98
N SER A 26 20.31 -2.43 -16.46
CA SER A 26 20.65 -2.37 -17.89
C SER A 26 19.73 -3.25 -18.75
N THR A 27 19.30 -4.39 -18.23
CA THR A 27 18.30 -5.24 -18.90
C THR A 27 16.96 -4.54 -19.03
N LEU A 28 16.48 -3.90 -17.95
CA LEU A 28 15.22 -3.16 -17.96
C LEU A 28 15.28 -1.95 -18.89
N ASP A 29 16.38 -1.21 -18.87
CA ASP A 29 16.63 -0.09 -19.79
C ASP A 29 16.58 -0.54 -21.26
N GLN A 30 17.21 -1.67 -21.58
CA GLN A 30 17.15 -2.22 -22.94
C GLN A 30 15.72 -2.59 -23.37
N LEU A 31 14.89 -3.13 -22.47
CA LEU A 31 13.48 -3.41 -22.77
C LEU A 31 12.69 -2.13 -23.10
N VAL A 32 13.03 -1.02 -22.45
CA VAL A 32 12.42 0.29 -22.72
C VAL A 32 12.91 0.83 -24.06
N ARG A 33 14.22 0.79 -24.33
CA ARG A 33 14.79 1.19 -25.63
C ARG A 33 14.25 0.39 -26.81
N ASP A 34 14.01 -0.91 -26.60
CA ASP A 34 13.39 -1.80 -27.58
C ASP A 34 11.89 -1.48 -27.80
N GLY A 35 11.29 -0.58 -27.01
CA GLY A 35 9.88 -0.22 -27.08
C GLY A 35 8.92 -1.28 -26.53
N LYS A 36 9.43 -2.33 -25.88
CA LYS A 36 8.65 -3.41 -25.26
C LYS A 36 8.02 -2.98 -23.94
N VAL A 37 8.62 -1.99 -23.28
CA VAL A 37 8.15 -1.41 -22.02
C VAL A 37 8.16 0.12 -22.15
N ARG A 38 7.18 0.81 -21.56
CA ARG A 38 7.17 2.29 -21.52
C ARG A 38 7.75 2.84 -20.23
N TYR A 39 7.36 2.26 -19.09
CA TYR A 39 7.77 2.70 -17.77
C TYR A 39 8.16 1.53 -16.89
N LEU A 40 9.08 1.80 -15.95
CA LEU A 40 9.57 0.83 -14.99
C LEU A 40 9.05 1.14 -13.59
N GLY A 41 8.82 0.10 -12.80
CA GLY A 41 8.52 0.24 -11.38
C GLY A 41 9.10 -0.88 -10.54
N ALA A 42 8.95 -0.75 -9.23
CA ALA A 42 9.36 -1.75 -8.25
C ALA A 42 8.18 -2.16 -7.36
N SER A 43 8.29 -3.32 -6.74
CA SER A 43 7.32 -3.85 -5.78
C SER A 43 8.08 -4.58 -4.69
N ASN A 44 7.60 -4.48 -3.44
CA ASN A 44 8.17 -5.22 -2.31
C ASN A 44 9.68 -5.00 -2.07
N PHE A 45 10.17 -3.78 -2.31
CA PHE A 45 11.53 -3.37 -1.94
C PHE A 45 11.50 -2.75 -0.53
N SER A 46 12.63 -2.80 0.18
CA SER A 46 12.87 -1.93 1.34
C SER A 46 13.35 -0.54 0.91
N GLY A 47 13.33 0.43 1.83
CA GLY A 47 13.74 1.81 1.55
C GLY A 47 15.13 1.92 0.93
N TRP A 48 16.13 1.26 1.52
CA TRP A 48 17.51 1.31 1.01
C TRP A 48 17.66 0.64 -0.37
N GLN A 49 16.93 -0.45 -0.63
CA GLN A 49 16.95 -1.13 -1.93
C GLN A 49 16.37 -0.23 -3.03
N LEU A 50 15.24 0.41 -2.74
CA LEU A 50 14.59 1.33 -3.67
C LEU A 50 15.49 2.53 -3.96
N GLN A 51 15.98 3.22 -2.91
CA GLN A 51 16.86 4.37 -3.07
C GLN A 51 18.14 4.00 -3.83
N LYS A 52 18.79 2.88 -3.47
CA LYS A 52 20.01 2.41 -4.16
C LYS A 52 19.75 2.16 -5.64
N SER A 53 18.60 1.59 -5.99
CA SER A 53 18.24 1.32 -7.39
C SER A 53 18.03 2.61 -8.18
N ILE A 54 17.34 3.59 -7.58
CA ILE A 54 17.09 4.91 -8.17
C ILE A 54 18.41 5.64 -8.41
N ASP A 55 19.27 5.70 -7.38
CA ASP A 55 20.56 6.38 -7.47
C ASP A 55 21.48 5.72 -8.50
N ARG A 56 21.50 4.38 -8.53
CA ARG A 56 22.33 3.64 -9.48
C ARG A 56 21.86 3.80 -10.93
N ALA A 57 20.54 3.77 -11.17
CA ALA A 57 19.99 4.04 -12.51
C ALA A 57 20.35 5.46 -12.97
N ARG A 58 20.27 6.44 -12.08
CA ARG A 58 20.67 7.83 -12.37
C ARG A 58 22.15 7.95 -12.70
N GLU A 59 23.02 7.31 -11.92
CA GLU A 59 24.47 7.31 -12.13
C GLU A 59 24.86 6.70 -13.49
N LEU A 60 24.19 5.62 -13.88
CA LEU A 60 24.43 4.91 -15.14
C LEU A 60 23.68 5.52 -16.34
N HIS A 61 22.89 6.58 -16.13
CA HIS A 61 22.03 7.19 -17.14
C HIS A 61 21.06 6.19 -17.81
N LEU A 62 20.47 5.31 -16.99
CA LEU A 62 19.47 4.31 -17.38
C LEU A 62 18.06 4.81 -17.05
N GLU A 63 17.05 4.18 -17.66
CA GLU A 63 15.64 4.46 -17.37
C GLU A 63 15.33 4.30 -15.87
N PRO A 64 14.76 5.31 -15.20
CA PRO A 64 14.48 5.27 -13.77
C PRO A 64 13.19 4.49 -13.45
N PHE A 65 13.04 4.07 -12.19
CA PHE A 65 11.74 3.66 -11.67
C PHE A 65 10.83 4.87 -11.45
N VAL A 66 9.60 4.79 -11.96
CA VAL A 66 8.58 5.84 -11.81
C VAL A 66 7.48 5.47 -10.82
N SER A 67 7.45 4.22 -10.36
CA SER A 67 6.44 3.77 -9.41
C SER A 67 6.93 2.72 -8.41
N LEU A 68 6.25 2.67 -7.27
CA LEU A 68 6.35 1.60 -6.28
C LEU A 68 4.97 0.96 -6.06
N GLN A 69 4.92 -0.38 -5.99
CA GLN A 69 3.73 -1.14 -5.61
C GLN A 69 3.94 -1.83 -4.24
N PRO A 70 3.64 -1.15 -3.11
CA PRO A 70 3.78 -1.72 -1.77
C PRO A 70 2.45 -2.24 -1.22
N GLN A 71 2.51 -3.04 -0.14
CA GLN A 71 1.32 -3.27 0.68
C GLN A 71 1.05 -2.00 1.46
N TYR A 72 -0.15 -1.43 1.33
CA TYR A 72 -0.50 -0.27 2.12
C TYR A 72 -2.02 -0.23 2.34
N ASN A 73 -2.43 -0.13 3.59
CA ASN A 73 -3.81 -0.05 4.06
C ASN A 73 -3.82 0.27 5.56
N LEU A 74 -5.00 0.47 6.14
CA LEU A 74 -5.14 0.76 7.57
C LEU A 74 -4.54 -0.32 8.49
N LEU A 75 -4.41 -1.58 8.05
CA LEU A 75 -3.81 -2.67 8.83
C LEU A 75 -2.32 -2.89 8.51
N CYS A 76 -1.73 -2.10 7.62
CA CYS A 76 -0.35 -2.25 7.18
C CYS A 76 0.21 -0.89 6.77
N ARG A 77 0.78 -0.18 7.75
CA ARG A 77 1.30 1.18 7.62
C ARG A 77 2.82 1.29 7.71
N SER A 78 3.54 0.17 7.79
CA SER A 78 5.02 0.17 7.84
C SER A 78 5.67 0.76 6.58
N THR A 79 4.96 0.78 5.46
CA THR A 79 5.37 1.46 4.21
C THR A 79 5.61 2.96 4.43
N GLU A 80 4.94 3.58 5.41
CA GLU A 80 5.09 5.01 5.74
C GLU A 80 6.47 5.35 6.33
N TRP A 81 7.21 4.39 6.88
CA TRP A 81 8.46 4.67 7.59
C TRP A 81 9.61 5.11 6.66
N GLU A 82 9.70 4.51 5.48
CA GLU A 82 10.81 4.72 4.54
C GLU A 82 10.33 4.84 3.10
N LEU A 83 9.45 3.93 2.66
CA LEU A 83 9.07 3.83 1.26
C LEU A 83 8.26 5.04 0.77
N ILE A 84 7.26 5.51 1.54
CA ILE A 84 6.52 6.72 1.19
C ILE A 84 7.47 7.95 1.15
N PRO A 85 8.31 8.22 2.17
CA PRO A 85 9.30 9.29 2.10
C PRO A 85 10.24 9.23 0.89
N VAL A 86 10.74 8.04 0.52
CA VAL A 86 11.55 7.86 -0.69
C VAL A 86 10.73 8.21 -1.93
N CYS A 87 9.50 7.70 -2.05
CA CYS A 87 8.64 7.98 -3.20
C CYS A 87 8.33 9.47 -3.35
N GLU A 88 8.04 10.18 -2.26
CA GLU A 88 7.81 11.64 -2.29
C GLU A 88 9.05 12.41 -2.74
N ARG A 89 10.24 12.04 -2.24
CA ARG A 89 11.50 12.73 -2.56
C ARG A 89 11.95 12.49 -3.99
N GLU A 90 11.78 11.27 -4.48
CA GLU A 90 12.25 10.83 -5.78
C GLU A 90 11.17 10.97 -6.87
N GLY A 91 9.94 11.36 -6.49
CA GLY A 91 8.83 11.59 -7.41
C GLY A 91 8.17 10.31 -7.96
N LEU A 92 8.21 9.20 -7.21
CA LEU A 92 7.57 7.95 -7.61
C LEU A 92 6.08 7.94 -7.24
N GLY A 93 5.25 7.46 -8.16
CA GLY A 93 3.86 7.14 -7.87
C GLY A 93 3.71 5.85 -7.05
N VAL A 94 2.83 5.83 -6.06
CA VAL A 94 2.58 4.66 -5.22
C VAL A 94 1.28 3.98 -5.63
N LEU A 95 1.35 2.67 -5.86
CA LEU A 95 0.24 1.81 -6.29
C LEU A 95 -0.04 0.74 -5.21
N PRO A 96 -0.76 1.09 -4.12
CA PRO A 96 -1.01 0.16 -3.01
C PRO A 96 -1.67 -1.14 -3.46
N TRP A 97 -1.11 -2.28 -3.10
CA TRP A 97 -1.78 -3.57 -3.23
C TRP A 97 -2.47 -3.98 -1.92
N SER A 98 -3.54 -4.77 -2.05
CA SER A 98 -4.44 -5.15 -0.94
C SER A 98 -4.97 -3.96 -0.12
N PRO A 99 -5.62 -2.96 -0.74
CA PRO A 99 -6.17 -1.82 -0.01
C PRO A 99 -7.20 -2.22 1.06
N LEU A 100 -7.86 -3.38 0.88
CA LEU A 100 -8.85 -3.90 1.83
C LEU A 100 -8.32 -5.07 2.70
N ARG A 101 -7.00 -5.34 2.68
CA ARG A 101 -6.34 -6.43 3.42
C ARG A 101 -7.08 -7.78 3.32
N GLY A 102 -7.18 -8.33 2.11
CA GLY A 102 -7.89 -9.60 1.89
C GLY A 102 -9.39 -9.59 2.24
N GLY A 103 -9.98 -8.42 2.49
CA GLY A 103 -11.39 -8.24 2.82
C GLY A 103 -11.64 -7.78 4.25
N TRP A 104 -10.63 -7.76 5.14
CA TRP A 104 -10.78 -7.29 6.51
C TRP A 104 -11.44 -5.90 6.60
N LEU A 105 -11.05 -4.98 5.70
CA LEU A 105 -11.57 -3.61 5.65
C LEU A 105 -12.78 -3.45 4.72
N SER A 106 -13.38 -4.55 4.25
CA SER A 106 -14.54 -4.50 3.33
C SER A 106 -15.88 -4.21 4.02
N GLY A 107 -15.88 -4.27 5.35
CA GLY A 107 -17.08 -4.08 6.17
C GLY A 107 -17.85 -5.36 6.53
N LYS A 108 -17.33 -6.54 6.14
CA LYS A 108 -17.93 -7.85 6.45
C LYS A 108 -17.63 -8.36 7.86
N TYR A 109 -16.70 -7.71 8.56
CA TYR A 109 -16.19 -8.16 9.85
C TYR A 109 -16.56 -7.13 10.92
N ARG A 110 -16.91 -7.63 12.11
CA ARG A 110 -17.19 -6.84 13.31
C ARG A 110 -16.61 -7.54 14.52
N ARG A 111 -16.27 -6.73 15.52
CA ARG A 111 -15.91 -7.19 16.85
C ARG A 111 -16.97 -8.14 17.41
N GLY A 112 -16.52 -9.22 18.06
CA GLY A 112 -17.39 -10.22 18.69
C GLY A 112 -17.85 -11.35 17.78
N MET A 113 -17.46 -11.36 16.50
CA MET A 113 -17.65 -12.52 15.64
C MET A 113 -16.81 -13.71 16.12
N SER A 114 -17.36 -14.92 16.01
CA SER A 114 -16.69 -16.16 16.41
C SER A 114 -15.73 -16.73 15.34
N GLY A 115 -15.76 -16.19 14.12
CA GLY A 115 -14.94 -16.63 13.01
C GLY A 115 -15.27 -15.88 11.71
N PRO A 116 -14.48 -16.09 10.64
CA PRO A 116 -14.74 -15.47 9.35
C PRO A 116 -15.98 -16.08 8.68
N PRO A 117 -16.81 -15.29 7.96
CA PRO A 117 -17.93 -15.85 7.22
C PRO A 117 -17.45 -16.84 6.15
N GLU A 118 -18.23 -17.89 5.93
CA GLU A 118 -17.94 -18.93 4.95
C GLU A 118 -17.75 -18.35 3.53
N GLY A 119 -16.85 -18.94 2.74
CA GLY A 119 -16.55 -18.52 1.36
C GLY A 119 -15.82 -17.17 1.23
N THR A 120 -15.53 -16.50 2.35
CA THR A 120 -14.68 -15.30 2.34
C THR A 120 -13.22 -15.68 2.11
N ARG A 121 -12.41 -14.72 1.61
CA ARG A 121 -10.96 -14.94 1.47
C ARG A 121 -10.30 -15.21 2.82
N VAL A 122 -10.78 -14.60 3.91
CA VAL A 122 -10.24 -14.82 5.26
C VAL A 122 -10.53 -16.25 5.73
N ALA A 123 -11.73 -16.80 5.45
CA ALA A 123 -12.03 -18.20 5.76
C ALA A 123 -11.07 -19.16 5.04
N VAL A 124 -10.89 -18.97 3.73
CA VAL A 124 -9.92 -19.74 2.94
C VAL A 124 -8.48 -19.54 3.44
N ALA A 125 -8.12 -18.31 3.84
CA ALA A 125 -6.80 -18.01 4.36
C ALA A 125 -6.52 -18.71 5.70
N SER A 126 -7.51 -18.83 6.58
CA SER A 126 -7.39 -19.59 7.84
C SER A 126 -7.19 -21.08 7.57
N GLU A 127 -7.92 -21.67 6.63
CA GLU A 127 -7.75 -23.08 6.25
C GLU A 127 -6.36 -23.35 5.65
N MET A 128 -5.86 -22.40 4.84
CA MET A 128 -4.60 -22.55 4.09
C MET A 128 -3.37 -22.00 4.84
N GLY A 129 -3.53 -21.42 6.03
CA GLY A 129 -2.45 -20.80 6.79
C GLY A 129 -1.83 -19.57 6.11
N TRP A 130 -2.62 -18.83 5.32
CA TRP A 130 -2.15 -17.61 4.65
C TRP A 130 -2.10 -16.43 5.60
N ARG A 131 -1.37 -15.37 5.19
CA ARG A 131 -1.17 -14.19 6.04
C ARG A 131 -2.47 -13.50 6.43
N GLU A 132 -3.50 -13.53 5.59
CA GLU A 132 -4.80 -12.90 5.86
C GLU A 132 -5.72 -13.70 6.79
N ALA A 133 -5.27 -14.84 7.32
CA ALA A 133 -6.04 -15.71 8.20
C ALA A 133 -6.66 -14.97 9.39
N TRP A 134 -7.83 -15.45 9.82
CA TRP A 134 -8.59 -14.96 10.97
C TRP A 134 -7.71 -14.77 12.20
N GLU A 135 -6.90 -15.78 12.51
CA GLU A 135 -6.07 -15.89 13.70
C GLU A 135 -4.98 -14.80 13.78
N ASN A 136 -4.57 -14.25 12.63
CA ASN A 136 -3.54 -13.23 12.55
C ASN A 136 -4.07 -11.79 12.74
N TYR A 137 -5.39 -11.62 12.73
CA TYR A 137 -6.05 -10.32 12.69
C TYR A 137 -7.24 -10.21 13.64
N ASN A 138 -7.65 -11.29 14.30
CA ASN A 138 -8.65 -11.26 15.36
C ASN A 138 -8.03 -10.76 16.66
N ASP A 139 -7.59 -9.50 16.67
CA ASP A 139 -6.98 -8.83 17.81
C ASP A 139 -7.58 -7.44 18.04
N GLU A 140 -7.27 -6.88 19.20
CA GLU A 140 -7.83 -5.58 19.62
C GLU A 140 -7.45 -4.44 18.67
N HIS A 141 -6.23 -4.47 18.12
CA HIS A 141 -5.76 -3.42 17.20
C HIS A 141 -6.58 -3.41 15.92
N THR A 142 -6.81 -4.57 15.32
CA THR A 142 -7.64 -4.72 14.12
C THR A 142 -9.07 -4.28 14.39
N TRP A 143 -9.62 -4.61 15.57
CA TRP A 143 -10.98 -4.20 15.92
C TRP A 143 -11.10 -2.71 16.23
N GLN A 144 -10.07 -2.04 16.73
CA GLN A 144 -10.08 -0.58 16.87
C GLN A 144 -10.13 0.12 15.50
N ILE A 145 -9.36 -0.38 14.54
CA ILE A 145 -9.35 0.13 13.15
C ILE A 145 -10.70 -0.14 12.49
N ILE A 146 -11.11 -1.41 12.50
CA ILE A 146 -12.48 -1.89 12.68
C ILE A 146 -13.58 -0.83 12.87
N ASP A 147 -13.74 -0.51 14.15
CA ASP A 147 -14.78 0.33 14.71
C ASP A 147 -14.67 1.78 14.20
N ALA A 148 -13.45 2.33 14.13
CA ALA A 148 -13.22 3.68 13.60
C ALA A 148 -13.62 3.81 12.12
N LEU A 149 -13.34 2.77 11.31
CA LEU A 149 -13.74 2.71 9.91
C LEU A 149 -15.25 2.72 9.75
N PHE A 150 -15.96 2.00 10.63
CA PHE A 150 -17.41 2.00 10.65
C PHE A 150 -18.02 3.34 11.03
N GLU A 151 -17.48 3.95 12.09
CA GLU A 151 -17.97 5.23 12.56
C GLU A 151 -17.86 6.31 11.48
N VAL A 152 -16.71 6.39 10.79
CA VAL A 152 -16.52 7.32 9.66
C VAL A 152 -17.46 6.98 8.50
N ALA A 153 -17.60 5.70 8.16
CA ALA A 153 -18.48 5.26 7.09
C ALA A 153 -19.95 5.64 7.32
N GLU A 154 -20.43 5.46 8.55
CA GLU A 154 -21.79 5.83 8.98
C GLU A 154 -22.01 7.35 8.96
N GLU A 155 -21.03 8.14 9.41
CA GLU A 155 -21.07 9.60 9.42
C GLU A 155 -21.33 10.22 8.04
N ILE A 156 -20.70 9.64 6.99
CA ILE A 156 -20.77 10.18 5.63
C ILE A 156 -21.66 9.36 4.69
N GLY A 157 -22.34 8.33 5.20
CA GLY A 157 -23.21 7.45 4.41
C GLY A 157 -22.49 6.69 3.30
N ARG A 158 -21.25 6.24 3.54
CA ARG A 158 -20.43 5.46 2.60
C ARG A 158 -20.16 4.06 3.14
N THR A 159 -19.65 3.15 2.31
CA THR A 159 -19.27 1.82 2.80
C THR A 159 -17.88 1.85 3.45
N PRO A 160 -17.58 0.95 4.40
CA PRO A 160 -16.23 0.80 4.96
C PRO A 160 -15.16 0.58 3.90
N ALA A 161 -15.48 -0.19 2.85
CA ALA A 161 -14.58 -0.43 1.73
C ALA A 161 -14.24 0.89 1.00
N GLN A 162 -15.26 1.71 0.73
CA GLN A 162 -15.08 3.03 0.13
C GLN A 162 -14.23 3.96 1.00
N VAL A 163 -14.49 4.01 2.31
CA VAL A 163 -13.72 4.84 3.25
C VAL A 163 -12.26 4.38 3.32
N ALA A 164 -11.99 3.08 3.40
CA ALA A 164 -10.62 2.55 3.46
C ALA A 164 -9.83 2.86 2.18
N ILE A 165 -10.47 2.77 1.01
CA ILE A 165 -9.85 3.12 -0.28
C ILE A 165 -9.65 4.64 -0.38
N ASN A 166 -10.64 5.44 0.03
CA ASN A 166 -10.52 6.90 0.00
C ASN A 166 -9.42 7.41 0.93
N TRP A 167 -9.28 6.82 2.11
CA TRP A 167 -8.17 7.10 3.02
C TRP A 167 -6.82 6.92 2.32
N LEU A 168 -6.62 5.81 1.59
CA LEU A 168 -5.40 5.59 0.80
C LEU A 168 -5.21 6.63 -0.29
N LEU A 169 -6.27 7.00 -1.03
CA LEU A 169 -6.22 8.02 -2.08
C LEU A 169 -5.77 9.40 -1.56
N GLN A 170 -5.88 9.66 -0.26
CA GLN A 170 -5.43 10.89 0.38
C GLN A 170 -4.06 10.80 1.03
N LYS A 171 -3.41 9.62 1.01
CA LYS A 171 -2.06 9.49 1.57
C LYS A 171 -1.02 10.04 0.57
N PRO A 172 0.10 10.59 1.08
CA PRO A 172 1.16 11.11 0.22
C PRO A 172 1.70 10.06 -0.75
N ALA A 173 2.08 10.53 -1.95
CA ALA A 173 2.57 9.75 -3.08
C ALA A 173 1.61 8.68 -3.66
N VAL A 174 0.46 8.39 -3.03
CA VAL A 174 -0.50 7.40 -3.55
C VAL A 174 -1.16 7.91 -4.83
N THR A 175 -0.95 7.18 -5.93
CA THR A 175 -1.55 7.47 -7.23
C THR A 175 -2.83 6.67 -7.44
N ALA A 176 -2.79 5.35 -7.22
CA ALA A 176 -3.93 4.48 -7.49
C ALA A 176 -3.87 3.17 -6.68
N PRO A 177 -4.72 3.00 -5.65
CA PRO A 177 -4.89 1.72 -4.97
C PRO A 177 -5.45 0.64 -5.90
N ILE A 178 -4.86 -0.55 -5.86
CA ILE A 178 -5.23 -1.68 -6.71
C ILE A 178 -6.37 -2.45 -6.05
N ILE A 179 -7.60 -2.25 -6.54
CA ILE A 179 -8.78 -2.92 -6.02
C ILE A 179 -8.93 -4.34 -6.61
N GLY A 180 -9.19 -5.31 -5.74
CA GLY A 180 -9.52 -6.68 -6.13
C GLY A 180 -10.99 -6.98 -5.87
N VAL A 181 -11.71 -7.47 -6.87
CA VAL A 181 -13.16 -7.71 -6.81
C VAL A 181 -13.51 -9.09 -7.35
N ARG A 182 -14.57 -9.70 -6.82
CA ARG A 182 -15.10 -11.00 -7.30
C ARG A 182 -16.38 -10.87 -8.11
N ASN A 183 -17.04 -9.72 -8.06
CA ASN A 183 -18.28 -9.46 -8.77
C ASN A 183 -18.44 -7.96 -9.07
N LEU A 184 -19.39 -7.63 -9.95
CA LEU A 184 -19.65 -6.25 -10.37
C LEU A 184 -20.17 -5.36 -9.24
N ALA A 185 -20.91 -5.91 -8.27
CA ALA A 185 -21.38 -5.12 -7.13
C ALA A 185 -20.20 -4.58 -6.29
N GLN A 186 -19.19 -5.42 -6.03
CA GLN A 186 -17.95 -4.98 -5.36
C GLN A 186 -17.15 -3.98 -6.19
N LEU A 187 -17.14 -4.13 -7.51
CA LEU A 187 -16.50 -3.17 -8.40
C LEU A 187 -17.16 -1.80 -8.28
N ASN A 188 -18.47 -1.74 -8.48
CA ASN A 188 -19.23 -0.50 -8.40
C ASN A 188 -19.13 0.15 -7.02
N ASP A 189 -19.18 -0.65 -5.95
CA ASP A 189 -19.00 -0.13 -4.60
C ASP A 189 -17.62 0.48 -4.40
N ASN A 190 -16.54 -0.24 -4.75
CA ASN A 190 -15.18 0.24 -4.61
C ASN A 190 -14.89 1.50 -5.45
N LEU A 191 -15.50 1.62 -6.64
CA LEU A 191 -15.35 2.81 -7.50
C LEU A 191 -15.96 4.06 -6.85
N GLY A 192 -17.00 3.92 -6.02
CA GLY A 192 -17.57 5.01 -5.24
C GLY A 192 -16.58 5.69 -4.29
N ALA A 193 -15.43 5.05 -3.99
CA ALA A 193 -14.35 5.66 -3.22
C ALA A 193 -13.74 6.91 -3.88
N ALA A 194 -13.86 7.06 -5.19
CA ALA A 194 -13.34 8.23 -5.92
C ALA A 194 -14.34 9.42 -5.96
N GLU A 195 -15.55 9.24 -5.46
CA GLU A 195 -16.64 10.23 -5.58
C GLU A 195 -16.73 11.21 -4.40
N PHE A 196 -15.84 11.09 -3.42
CA PHE A 196 -15.82 11.94 -2.24
C PHE A 196 -14.38 12.13 -1.73
N ALA A 197 -14.23 12.97 -0.71
CA ALA A 197 -13.00 13.06 0.07
C ALA A 197 -13.38 13.06 1.55
N LEU A 198 -12.74 12.20 2.32
CA LEU A 198 -12.73 12.31 3.78
C LEU A 198 -12.19 13.68 4.21
N THR A 199 -12.74 14.23 5.28
CA THR A 199 -12.22 15.44 5.89
C THR A 199 -10.88 15.16 6.59
N ALA A 200 -10.11 16.22 6.88
CA ALA A 200 -8.86 16.08 7.64
C ALA A 200 -9.08 15.39 9.00
N GLU A 201 -10.18 15.70 9.68
CA GLU A 201 -10.54 15.09 10.98
C GLU A 201 -10.86 13.59 10.84
N GLN A 202 -11.55 13.20 9.77
CA GLN A 202 -11.85 11.79 9.48
C GLN A 202 -10.58 11.01 9.12
N VAL A 203 -9.69 11.61 8.32
CA VAL A 203 -8.38 11.02 8.03
C VAL A 203 -7.55 10.87 9.31
N GLU A 204 -7.49 11.90 10.15
CA GLU A 204 -6.76 11.87 11.42
C GLU A 204 -7.32 10.81 12.39
N LYS A 205 -8.64 10.63 12.42
CA LYS A 205 -9.29 9.59 13.22
C LYS A 205 -8.84 8.18 12.79
N LEU A 206 -8.84 7.92 11.48
CA LEU A 206 -8.37 6.65 10.93
C LEU A 206 -6.86 6.48 11.14
N ASP A 207 -6.07 7.54 10.98
CA ASP A 207 -4.62 7.54 11.23
C ASP A 207 -4.31 7.23 12.71
N ARG A 208 -5.07 7.78 13.66
CA ARG A 208 -4.89 7.46 15.09
C ARG A 208 -5.27 6.02 15.41
N ALA A 209 -6.41 5.55 14.91
CA ALA A 209 -6.86 4.17 15.16
C ALA A 209 -5.90 3.12 14.58
N SER A 210 -5.26 3.44 13.46
CA SER A 210 -4.34 2.54 12.74
C SER A 210 -2.86 2.75 13.06
N GLN A 211 -2.53 3.65 13.99
CA GLN A 211 -1.14 3.95 14.28
C GLN A 211 -0.42 2.73 14.85
N ILE A 212 0.78 2.47 14.33
CA ILE A 212 1.66 1.40 14.81
C ILE A 212 2.88 2.02 15.50
N PRO A 213 3.42 1.38 16.56
CA PRO A 213 4.64 1.85 17.20
C PRO A 213 5.79 1.95 16.19
N LEU A 214 6.53 3.06 16.24
CA LEU A 214 7.72 3.22 15.43
C LEU A 214 8.83 2.33 15.99
N PRO A 215 9.39 1.39 15.20
CA PRO A 215 10.58 0.69 15.63
C PRO A 215 11.81 1.61 15.55
N TYR A 216 12.89 1.22 16.24
CA TYR A 216 14.21 1.79 15.96
C TYR A 216 14.60 1.55 14.49
N PRO A 217 15.21 2.53 13.78
CA PRO A 217 15.66 3.84 14.26
C PRO A 217 14.63 4.97 14.12
N TYR A 218 13.44 4.72 13.55
CA TYR A 218 12.49 5.78 13.18
C TYR A 218 12.01 6.59 14.38
N GLU A 219 11.74 5.92 15.50
CA GLU A 219 11.37 6.60 16.75
C GLU A 219 12.49 7.55 17.24
N ALA A 220 13.74 7.10 17.20
CA ALA A 220 14.87 7.91 17.64
C ALA A 220 15.08 9.13 16.73
N ILE A 221 14.87 8.95 15.42
CA ILE A 221 14.93 10.03 14.43
C ILE A 221 13.84 11.06 14.70
N GLU A 222 12.59 10.64 14.89
CA GLU A 222 11.47 11.54 15.16
C GLU A 222 11.67 12.34 16.45
N ARG A 223 12.00 11.67 17.56
CA ARG A 223 12.30 12.33 18.84
C ARG A 223 13.42 13.36 18.70
N ALA A 224 14.49 13.04 17.98
CA ALA A 224 15.59 13.97 17.75
C ALA A 224 15.15 15.20 16.93
N GLN A 225 14.24 15.04 15.97
CA GLN A 225 13.68 16.15 15.20
C GLN A 225 12.75 17.03 16.05
N GLU A 226 11.90 16.43 16.87
CA GLU A 226 11.01 17.17 17.79
C GLU A 226 11.79 18.02 18.77
N MET A 227 12.83 17.47 19.40
CA MET A 227 13.71 18.24 20.28
C MET A 227 14.28 19.45 19.52
N ARG A 228 14.82 19.25 18.32
CA ARG A 228 15.37 20.36 17.52
C ARG A 228 14.34 21.43 17.14
N ARG A 229 13.07 21.05 16.92
CA ARG A 229 11.98 22.01 16.67
C ARG A 229 11.63 22.83 17.91
N ASN A 230 11.62 22.20 19.09
CA ASN A 230 11.28 22.87 20.35
C ASN A 230 12.39 23.82 20.87
N TYR A 231 13.62 23.68 20.36
CA TYR A 231 14.76 24.55 20.70
C TYR A 231 15.00 25.68 19.66
N ARG A 232 14.12 25.85 18.67
CA ARG A 232 14.12 26.99 17.73
C ARG A 232 12.98 27.94 18.06
#